data_AF-A0A1M5MW49-F1
#
_entry.id   AF-A0A1M5MW49-F1
#
_cell.length_a   1.000
_cell.length_b   1.000
_cell.length_c   1.000
_cell.angle_alpha   90.00
_cell.angle_beta   90.00
_cell.angle_gamma   90.00
#
_symmetry.space_group_name_H-M   'P 1'
#
loop_
_entity.id
_entity.type
_entity.pdbx_description
1 polymer ?
#
loop_
_entity_poly.entity_id
_entity_poly.type
_entity_poly.pdbx_seq_one_letter_code
_entity_poly.pdbx_strand_id
1 'polypeptide(L)'
;MSIIYILGMADIFTSDDNSTPLTPEEREGLKPKWITLRRELNDFETRNILDAEMWLATHKQRDILNDTFLMRLHRRMFGQVWKWAGEYRTTERNIGAAPYQIPVKLKTLFDDVRFWVENHTFSNLEIAVRLHHRLVLIHPFPNGNGRISRLMADLLMQQLGEPRLYWGDASLTDITDLRKKYIDALHAADSGDYTELIKFVTA
;
A
#
# COMPACT_ATOMS: atom_id res chain seq x y z
N MET A 1 47.76 -2.04 -14.67
CA MET A 1 47.78 -1.76 -13.22
C MET A 1 47.01 -0.47 -13.01
N SER A 2 45.88 -0.41 -12.30
CA SER A 2 45.31 -1.34 -11.34
C SER A 2 43.79 -1.38 -11.45
N ILE A 3 43.29 -2.60 -11.45
CA ILE A 3 41.94 -3.02 -11.13
C ILE A 3 41.78 -2.85 -9.61
N ILE A 4 40.80 -2.06 -9.15
CA ILE A 4 40.22 -2.21 -7.81
C ILE A 4 38.70 -2.11 -7.96
N TYR A 5 38.09 -3.29 -8.09
CA TYR A 5 36.73 -3.67 -7.72
C TYR A 5 35.75 -2.54 -7.35
N ILE A 6 34.96 -2.09 -8.34
CA ILE A 6 33.58 -1.68 -8.06
C ILE A 6 32.81 -2.98 -7.83
N LEU A 7 32.84 -3.48 -6.60
CA LEU A 7 31.77 -4.36 -6.12
C LEU A 7 30.49 -3.54 -6.30
N GLY A 8 29.62 -3.97 -7.22
CA GLY A 8 28.29 -3.41 -7.37
C GLY A 8 27.57 -3.51 -6.03
N MET A 9 27.62 -2.43 -5.25
CA MET A 9 26.75 -2.25 -4.10
C MET A 9 25.34 -2.21 -4.66
N ALA A 10 24.56 -3.26 -4.39
CA ALA A 10 23.13 -3.23 -4.69
C ALA A 10 22.55 -1.95 -4.07
N ASP A 11 22.04 -1.05 -4.90
CA ASP A 11 21.47 0.22 -4.43
C ASP A 11 20.31 -0.13 -3.47
N ILE A 12 20.35 0.40 -2.25
CA ILE A 12 19.28 0.26 -1.24
C ILE A 12 17.93 0.75 -1.79
N PHE A 13 17.96 1.65 -2.77
CA PHE A 13 16.81 2.18 -3.48
C PHE A 13 16.55 1.51 -4.83
N THR A 14 17.28 0.44 -5.17
CA THR A 14 16.86 -0.43 -6.28
C THR A 14 15.44 -0.86 -5.96
N SER A 15 14.50 -0.41 -6.79
CA SER A 15 13.11 -0.82 -6.65
C SER A 15 13.06 -2.33 -6.85
N ASP A 16 12.74 -3.08 -5.80
CA ASP A 16 12.01 -4.32 -6.06
C ASP A 16 10.75 -3.94 -6.84
N ASP A 17 10.22 -4.87 -7.65
CA ASP A 17 9.00 -4.59 -8.41
C ASP A 17 7.85 -4.07 -7.48
N ASN A 18 7.90 -4.38 -6.18
CA ASN A 18 6.94 -3.96 -5.14
C ASN A 18 6.96 -2.46 -4.78
N SER A 19 7.94 -1.66 -5.22
CA SER A 19 8.10 -0.28 -4.76
C SER A 19 8.09 0.76 -5.88
N THR A 20 7.39 1.86 -5.63
CA THR A 20 7.43 3.04 -6.50
C THR A 20 8.81 3.67 -6.38
N PRO A 21 9.51 3.95 -7.50
CA PRO A 21 10.79 4.64 -7.45
C PRO A 21 10.67 5.97 -6.71
N LEU A 22 11.55 6.16 -5.73
CA LEU A 22 11.63 7.38 -4.93
C LEU A 22 12.50 8.42 -5.65
N THR A 23 12.09 9.68 -5.57
CA THR A 23 12.91 10.84 -5.96
C THR A 23 14.12 10.99 -5.02
N PRO A 24 15.19 11.68 -5.43
CA PRO A 24 16.34 11.95 -4.57
C PRO A 24 15.94 12.54 -3.19
N GLU A 25 15.02 13.50 -3.18
CA GLU A 25 14.55 14.18 -1.97
C GLU A 25 13.79 13.21 -1.03
N GLU A 26 12.99 12.30 -1.57
CA GLU A 26 12.30 11.29 -0.78
C GLU A 26 13.24 10.23 -0.21
N ARG A 27 14.34 9.91 -0.93
CA ARG A 27 15.40 9.00 -0.47
C ARG A 27 16.15 9.58 0.73
N GLU A 28 16.39 10.89 0.75
CA GLU A 28 16.93 11.61 1.92
C GLU A 28 16.00 11.53 3.16
N GLY A 29 14.74 11.19 2.92
CA GLY A 29 13.75 10.89 3.94
C GLY A 29 14.03 9.64 4.78
N LEU A 30 15.00 8.79 4.41
CA LEU A 30 15.36 7.61 5.18
C LEU A 30 15.96 8.01 6.55
N LYS A 31 15.27 7.62 7.62
CA LYS A 31 15.64 7.89 9.02
C LYS A 31 16.80 7.01 9.51
N PRO A 32 16.71 5.66 9.44
CA PRO A 32 17.74 4.80 10.00
C PRO A 32 19.02 4.85 9.16
N LYS A 33 20.10 5.39 9.74
CA LYS A 33 21.41 5.50 9.07
C LYS A 33 22.21 4.19 9.03
N TRP A 34 21.77 3.18 9.78
CA TRP A 34 22.41 1.87 9.87
C TRP A 34 21.94 0.88 8.79
N ILE A 35 20.86 1.19 8.06
CA ILE A 35 20.38 0.35 6.96
C ILE A 35 21.25 0.61 5.74
N THR A 36 21.90 -0.44 5.25
CA THR A 36 22.80 -0.36 4.08
C THR A 36 22.36 -1.26 2.94
N LEU A 37 21.54 -2.28 3.23
CA LEU A 37 21.06 -3.24 2.26
C LEU A 37 19.55 -3.11 2.05
N ARG A 38 19.08 -3.36 0.82
CA ARG A 38 17.65 -3.38 0.50
C ARG A 38 16.85 -4.33 1.39
N ARG A 39 17.39 -5.53 1.65
CA ARG A 39 16.73 -6.51 2.54
C ARG A 39 16.52 -5.98 3.96
N GLU A 40 17.47 -5.22 4.50
CA GLU A 40 17.38 -4.65 5.84
C GLU A 40 16.28 -3.57 5.90
N LEU A 41 16.15 -2.79 4.82
CA LEU A 41 15.05 -1.84 4.65
C LEU A 41 13.70 -2.57 4.61
N ASN A 42 13.59 -3.62 3.79
CA ASN A 42 12.37 -4.41 3.66
C ASN A 42 11.98 -5.07 4.99
N ASP A 43 12.93 -5.64 5.72
CA ASP A 43 12.71 -6.23 7.04
C ASP A 43 12.23 -5.18 8.05
N PHE A 44 12.85 -3.99 8.04
CA PHE A 44 12.48 -2.92 8.96
C PHE A 44 11.09 -2.37 8.65
N GLU A 45 10.76 -2.14 7.37
CA GLU A 45 9.40 -1.78 6.95
C GLU A 45 8.38 -2.85 7.36
N THR A 46 8.70 -4.14 7.17
CA THR A 46 7.82 -5.26 7.53
C THR A 46 7.52 -5.28 9.03
N ARG A 47 8.55 -5.12 9.88
CA ARG A 47 8.35 -5.04 11.34
C ARG A 47 7.44 -3.88 11.75
N ASN A 48 7.63 -2.70 11.15
CA ASN A 48 6.80 -1.54 11.46
C ASN A 48 5.33 -1.74 11.01
N ILE A 49 5.10 -2.46 9.91
CA ILE A 49 3.75 -2.82 9.47
C ILE A 49 3.11 -3.80 10.47
N LEU A 50 3.85 -4.82 10.92
CA LEU A 50 3.37 -5.75 11.95
C LEU A 50 3.02 -5.01 13.25
N ASP A 51 3.84 -4.05 13.68
CA ASP A 51 3.55 -3.21 14.85
C ASP A 51 2.27 -2.39 14.66
N ALA A 52 2.03 -1.87 13.45
CA ALA A 52 0.80 -1.16 13.12
C ALA A 52 -0.43 -2.09 13.15
N GLU A 53 -0.31 -3.33 12.68
CA GLU A 53 -1.36 -4.34 12.78
C GLU A 53 -1.66 -4.73 14.22
N MET A 54 -0.64 -4.92 15.06
CA MET A 54 -0.82 -5.17 16.50
C MET A 54 -1.54 -4.00 17.20
N TRP A 55 -1.21 -2.76 16.80
CA TRP A 55 -1.94 -1.59 17.28
C TRP A 55 -3.41 -1.60 16.86
N LEU A 56 -3.73 -1.97 15.62
CA LEU A 56 -5.11 -2.09 15.13
C LEU A 56 -5.88 -3.18 15.89
N ALA A 57 -5.25 -4.31 16.20
CA ALA A 57 -5.87 -5.41 16.94
C ALA A 57 -6.24 -5.02 18.38
N THR A 58 -5.52 -4.07 18.98
CA THR A 58 -5.74 -3.61 20.36
C THR A 58 -6.59 -2.33 20.45
N HIS A 59 -6.86 -1.66 19.33
CA HIS A 59 -7.58 -0.37 19.30
C HIS A 59 -8.66 -0.38 18.22
N LYS A 60 -9.92 -0.61 18.63
CA LYS A 60 -11.05 -0.58 17.71
C LYS A 60 -11.21 0.82 17.08
N GLN A 61 -11.07 0.87 15.76
CA GLN A 61 -11.23 2.10 14.99
C GLN A 61 -12.70 2.27 14.61
N ARG A 62 -13.29 3.43 14.93
CA ARG A 62 -14.71 3.70 14.65
C ARG A 62 -14.92 4.12 13.19
N ASP A 63 -14.12 5.06 12.70
CA ASP A 63 -14.18 5.52 11.31
C ASP A 63 -12.79 5.38 10.67
N ILE A 64 -12.69 4.44 9.74
CA ILE A 64 -11.47 4.19 8.94
C ILE A 64 -11.53 4.88 7.58
N LEU A 65 -12.70 5.31 7.11
CA LEU A 65 -12.92 5.80 5.76
C LEU A 65 -12.65 7.31 5.66
N ASN A 66 -11.50 7.76 6.17
CA ASN A 66 -11.14 9.17 6.09
C ASN A 66 -9.61 9.36 6.00
N ASP A 67 -9.22 10.50 5.46
CA ASP A 67 -7.82 10.86 5.23
C ASP A 67 -7.01 10.90 6.52
N THR A 68 -7.61 11.38 7.62
CA THR A 68 -6.92 11.47 8.91
C THR A 68 -6.51 10.08 9.41
N PHE A 69 -7.41 9.10 9.29
CA PHE A 69 -7.13 7.72 9.64
C PHE A 69 -6.07 7.13 8.71
N LEU A 70 -6.23 7.28 7.39
CA LEU A 70 -5.30 6.77 6.39
C LEU A 70 -3.86 7.30 6.61
N MET A 71 -3.71 8.61 6.80
CA MET A 71 -2.42 9.26 7.07
C MET A 71 -1.82 8.77 8.40
N ARG A 72 -2.64 8.64 9.45
CA ARG A 72 -2.19 8.11 10.75
C ARG A 72 -1.73 6.66 10.65
N LEU A 73 -2.46 5.83 9.90
CA LEU A 73 -2.11 4.43 9.68
C LEU A 73 -0.80 4.33 8.89
N HIS A 74 -0.67 5.08 7.80
CA HIS A 74 0.57 5.14 7.03
C HIS A 74 1.76 5.60 7.88
N ARG A 75 1.57 6.60 8.75
CA ARG A 75 2.60 7.05 9.69
C ARG A 75 2.98 5.96 10.68
N ARG A 76 2.07 5.11 11.14
CA ARG A 76 2.42 3.97 11.99
C ARG A 76 3.23 2.92 11.23
N MET A 77 2.83 2.61 10.00
CA MET A 77 3.51 1.61 9.16
C MET A 77 4.92 2.02 8.72
N PHE A 78 5.16 3.31 8.51
CA PHE A 78 6.41 3.79 7.88
C PHE A 78 7.14 4.87 8.68
N GLY A 79 6.58 5.32 9.82
CA GLY A 79 7.07 6.49 10.56
C GLY A 79 8.42 6.33 11.21
N GLN A 80 8.89 5.11 11.49
CA GLN A 80 10.27 4.91 11.95
C GLN A 80 11.26 4.81 10.78
N VAL A 81 10.77 4.57 9.57
CA VAL A 81 11.57 4.37 8.37
C VAL A 81 11.76 5.68 7.59
N TRP A 82 10.66 6.40 7.37
CA TRP A 82 10.60 7.54 6.44
C TRP A 82 10.12 8.82 7.12
N LYS A 83 10.70 9.97 6.74
CA LYS A 83 10.28 11.30 7.20
C LYS A 83 8.88 11.68 6.70
N TRP A 84 8.60 11.42 5.42
CA TRP A 84 7.33 11.72 4.75
C TRP A 84 6.18 10.78 5.16
N ALA A 85 6.38 9.86 6.10
CA ALA A 85 5.37 8.89 6.47
C ALA A 85 4.11 9.55 7.05
N GLY A 86 2.98 9.32 6.37
CA GLY A 86 1.69 9.92 6.71
C GLY A 86 1.48 11.29 6.11
N GLU A 87 2.24 11.65 5.07
CA GLU A 87 2.06 12.86 4.27
C GLU A 87 1.83 12.46 2.82
N TYR A 88 0.96 13.18 2.12
CA TYR A 88 0.79 12.94 0.69
C TYR A 88 2.09 13.22 -0.05
N ARG A 89 2.35 12.45 -1.12
CA ARG A 89 3.41 12.81 -2.05
C ARG A 89 3.10 14.17 -2.68
N THR A 90 4.15 14.94 -2.92
CA THR A 90 4.08 16.24 -3.58
C THR A 90 4.58 16.18 -5.02
N THR A 91 5.16 15.05 -5.42
CA THR A 91 5.75 14.82 -6.74
C THR A 91 4.87 13.96 -7.62
N GLU A 92 4.90 14.23 -8.93
CA GLU A 92 4.22 13.42 -9.94
C GLU A 92 4.79 11.99 -10.04
N ARG A 93 3.96 11.09 -10.58
CA ARG A 93 4.26 9.67 -10.78
C ARG A 93 3.61 9.18 -12.07
N ASN A 94 4.15 8.10 -12.64
CA ASN A 94 3.57 7.44 -13.82
C ASN A 94 2.22 6.78 -13.52
N ILE A 95 1.96 6.48 -12.24
CA ILE A 95 0.71 5.93 -11.72
C ILE A 95 0.22 6.81 -10.58
N GLY A 96 -1.08 6.94 -10.40
CA GLY A 96 -1.64 7.79 -9.35
C GLY A 96 -2.35 9.04 -9.87
N ALA A 97 -3.06 9.70 -8.96
CA ALA A 97 -3.63 11.02 -9.20
C ALA A 97 -2.54 12.11 -9.26
N ALA A 98 -2.81 13.25 -9.87
CA ALA A 98 -1.95 14.41 -9.64
C ALA A 98 -1.92 14.76 -8.13
N PRO A 99 -0.77 15.15 -7.53
CA PRO A 99 -0.65 15.40 -6.09
C PRO A 99 -1.75 16.28 -5.50
N TYR A 100 -2.08 17.38 -6.19
CA TYR A 100 -3.12 18.31 -5.75
C TYR A 100 -4.55 17.73 -5.78
N GLN A 101 -4.77 16.63 -6.51
CA GLN A 101 -6.05 15.92 -6.60
C GLN A 101 -6.19 14.78 -5.59
N ILE A 102 -5.11 14.39 -4.90
CA ILE A 102 -5.13 13.26 -3.95
C ILE A 102 -6.23 13.44 -2.88
N PRO A 103 -6.35 14.58 -2.18
CA PRO A 103 -7.34 14.73 -1.10
C PRO A 103 -8.78 14.58 -1.61
N VAL A 104 -9.11 15.22 -2.74
CA VAL A 104 -10.47 15.17 -3.29
C VAL A 104 -10.82 13.76 -3.78
N LYS A 105 -9.89 13.04 -4.41
CA LYS A 105 -10.13 11.67 -4.87
C LYS A 105 -10.26 10.69 -3.73
N LEU A 106 -9.49 10.84 -2.65
CA LEU A 106 -9.65 10.03 -1.45
C LEU A 106 -11.00 10.28 -0.77
N LYS A 107 -11.41 11.54 -0.65
CA LYS A 107 -12.74 11.89 -0.16
C LYS A 107 -13.84 11.19 -0.98
N THR A 108 -13.78 11.31 -2.31
CA THR A 108 -14.74 10.63 -3.19
C THR A 108 -14.73 9.12 -3.01
N LEU A 109 -13.53 8.50 -2.96
CA LEU A 109 -13.42 7.05 -2.72
C LEU A 109 -14.10 6.64 -1.41
N PHE A 110 -13.81 7.35 -0.31
CA PHE A 110 -14.37 7.00 0.98
C PHE A 110 -15.88 7.24 1.07
N ASP A 111 -16.38 8.31 0.45
CA ASP A 111 -17.82 8.56 0.36
C ASP A 111 -18.53 7.48 -0.48
N ASP A 112 -17.94 7.05 -1.59
CA ASP A 112 -18.46 5.95 -2.40
C ASP A 112 -18.52 4.65 -1.59
N VAL A 113 -17.46 4.32 -0.84
CA VAL A 113 -17.43 3.11 0.00
C VAL A 113 -18.51 3.16 1.07
N ARG A 114 -18.70 4.31 1.75
CA ARG A 114 -19.82 4.47 2.70
C ARG A 114 -21.16 4.23 2.03
N PHE A 115 -21.38 4.87 0.89
CA PHE A 115 -22.62 4.72 0.13
C PHE A 115 -22.87 3.26 -0.26
N TRP A 116 -21.85 2.54 -0.76
CA TRP A 116 -21.98 1.14 -1.16
C TRP A 116 -22.32 0.22 0.02
N VAL A 117 -21.72 0.46 1.19
CA VAL A 117 -22.01 -0.29 2.41
C VAL A 117 -23.43 -0.02 2.89
N GLU A 118 -23.83 1.24 2.97
CA GLU A 118 -25.16 1.66 3.46
C GLU A 118 -26.30 1.18 2.57
N ASN A 119 -26.08 1.15 1.25
CA ASN A 119 -27.11 0.80 0.26
C ASN A 119 -26.99 -0.63 -0.26
N HIS A 120 -26.06 -1.43 0.28
CA HIS A 120 -25.76 -2.78 -0.20
C HIS A 120 -25.58 -2.85 -1.73
N THR A 121 -24.92 -1.85 -2.31
CA THR A 121 -24.75 -1.73 -3.77
C THR A 121 -23.94 -2.89 -4.34
N PHE A 122 -23.00 -3.40 -3.56
CA PHE A 122 -22.17 -4.55 -3.89
C PHE A 122 -22.03 -5.47 -2.66
N SER A 123 -21.52 -6.68 -2.86
CA SER A 123 -21.14 -7.55 -1.75
C SER A 123 -20.01 -6.92 -0.91
N ASN A 124 -19.92 -7.25 0.38
CA ASN A 124 -18.85 -6.77 1.27
C ASN A 124 -17.45 -7.03 0.67
N LEU A 125 -17.26 -8.22 0.11
CA LEU A 125 -16.05 -8.63 -0.59
C LEU A 125 -15.71 -7.66 -1.74
N GLU A 126 -16.67 -7.39 -2.62
CA GLU A 126 -16.46 -6.50 -3.76
C GLU A 126 -16.21 -5.05 -3.31
N ILE A 127 -16.91 -4.57 -2.28
CA ILE A 127 -16.65 -3.23 -1.71
C ILE A 127 -15.20 -3.13 -1.22
N ALA A 128 -14.70 -4.13 -0.48
CA ALA A 128 -13.32 -4.15 0.00
C ALA A 128 -12.29 -4.22 -1.14
N VAL A 129 -12.57 -5.01 -2.18
CA VAL A 129 -11.75 -5.08 -3.39
C VAL A 129 -11.71 -3.75 -4.16
N ARG A 130 -12.86 -3.07 -4.29
CA ARG A 130 -12.95 -1.74 -4.91
C ARG A 130 -12.22 -0.68 -4.08
N LEU A 131 -12.34 -0.71 -2.76
CA LEU A 131 -11.57 0.15 -1.85
C LEU A 131 -10.07 -0.06 -2.07
N HIS A 132 -9.63 -1.31 -2.07
CA HIS A 132 -8.23 -1.67 -2.29
C HIS A 132 -7.70 -1.11 -3.61
N HIS A 133 -8.32 -1.47 -4.72
CA HIS A 133 -7.85 -1.10 -6.06
C HIS A 133 -7.85 0.41 -6.27
N ARG A 134 -8.96 1.08 -5.92
CA ARG A 134 -9.05 2.54 -6.10
C ARG A 134 -8.05 3.30 -5.24
N LEU A 135 -7.71 2.80 -4.04
CA LEU A 135 -6.67 3.42 -3.22
C LEU A 135 -5.26 3.24 -3.81
N VAL A 136 -4.98 2.07 -4.41
CA VAL A 136 -3.74 1.83 -5.19
C VAL A 136 -3.69 2.79 -6.39
N LEU A 137 -4.81 2.97 -7.09
CA LEU A 137 -4.92 3.84 -8.26
C LEU A 137 -4.80 5.32 -7.92
N ILE A 138 -5.25 5.77 -6.75
CA ILE A 138 -5.03 7.15 -6.28
C ILE A 138 -3.54 7.36 -5.95
N HIS A 139 -2.89 6.36 -5.37
CA HIS A 139 -1.46 6.35 -5.06
C HIS A 139 -0.99 7.54 -4.20
N PRO A 140 -1.55 7.71 -2.99
CA PRO A 140 -1.39 8.94 -2.19
C PRO A 140 0.01 9.19 -1.62
N PHE A 141 0.83 8.17 -1.40
CA PHE A 141 2.11 8.27 -0.70
C PHE A 141 3.32 8.08 -1.64
N PRO A 142 4.51 8.55 -1.25
CA PRO A 142 5.75 8.25 -1.98
C PRO A 142 6.03 6.77 -2.21
N ASN A 143 5.78 5.93 -1.19
CA ASN A 143 5.87 4.47 -1.23
C ASN A 143 4.89 3.88 -0.18
N GLY A 144 4.63 2.58 -0.24
CA GLY A 144 3.75 1.88 0.72
C GLY A 144 2.30 1.75 0.28
N ASN A 145 1.92 2.30 -0.88
CA ASN A 145 0.53 2.37 -1.36
C ASN A 145 -0.16 1.00 -1.46
N GLY A 146 0.51 -0.01 -2.04
CA GLY A 146 -0.06 -1.37 -2.10
C GLY A 146 -0.27 -1.98 -0.72
N ARG A 147 0.67 -1.78 0.20
CA ARG A 147 0.65 -2.35 1.56
C ARG A 147 -0.46 -1.73 2.41
N ILE A 148 -0.59 -0.40 2.40
CA ILE A 148 -1.68 0.26 3.11
C ILE A 148 -3.04 -0.05 2.49
N SER A 149 -3.12 -0.21 1.17
CA SER A 149 -4.40 -0.50 0.51
C SER A 149 -4.92 -1.90 0.86
N ARG A 150 -4.05 -2.90 0.97
CA ARG A 150 -4.42 -4.23 1.47
C ARG A 150 -4.90 -4.17 2.92
N LEU A 151 -4.16 -3.48 3.78
CA LEU A 151 -4.52 -3.33 5.19
C LEU A 151 -5.85 -2.58 5.38
N MET A 152 -6.12 -1.55 4.58
CA MET A 152 -7.39 -0.83 4.59
C MET A 152 -8.57 -1.72 4.18
N ALA A 153 -8.39 -2.57 3.17
CA ALA A 153 -9.42 -3.53 2.76
C ALA A 153 -9.67 -4.61 3.82
N ASP A 154 -8.61 -5.14 4.44
CA ASP A 154 -8.75 -6.10 5.54
C ASP A 154 -9.43 -5.50 6.77
N LEU A 155 -9.16 -4.22 7.06
CA LEU A 155 -9.85 -3.49 8.12
C LEU A 155 -11.33 -3.28 7.80
N LEU A 156 -11.67 -2.97 6.55
CA LEU A 156 -13.07 -2.85 6.15
C LEU A 156 -13.80 -4.19 6.29
N MET A 157 -13.21 -5.29 5.80
CA MET A 157 -13.78 -6.64 5.97
C MET A 157 -14.04 -6.96 7.45
N GLN A 158 -13.07 -6.68 8.32
CA GLN A 158 -13.26 -6.86 9.77
C GLN A 158 -14.39 -6.00 10.35
N GLN A 159 -14.52 -4.75 9.93
CA GLN A 159 -15.63 -3.89 10.37
C GLN A 159 -17.00 -4.38 9.89
N LEU A 160 -17.03 -5.04 8.74
CA LEU A 160 -18.23 -5.67 8.16
C LEU A 160 -18.51 -7.08 8.73
N GLY A 161 -17.65 -7.59 9.62
CA GLY A 161 -17.80 -8.91 10.24
C GLY A 161 -17.35 -10.08 9.36
N GLU A 162 -16.56 -9.80 8.32
CA GLU A 162 -16.07 -10.77 7.35
C GLU A 162 -14.60 -11.16 7.61
N PRO A 163 -14.13 -12.33 7.12
CA PRO A 163 -12.72 -12.69 7.19
C PRO A 163 -11.83 -11.76 6.35
N ARG A 164 -10.53 -11.72 6.69
CA ARG A 164 -9.52 -10.99 5.90
C ARG A 164 -9.39 -11.57 4.49
N LEU A 165 -8.94 -10.73 3.55
CA LEU A 165 -8.70 -11.13 2.17
C LEU A 165 -7.38 -11.90 2.03
N TYR A 166 -7.30 -12.76 1.03
CA TYR A 166 -6.04 -13.41 0.65
C TYR A 166 -5.23 -12.49 -0.26
N TRP A 167 -3.92 -12.36 0.02
CA TRP A 167 -3.02 -11.50 -0.76
C TRP A 167 -1.76 -12.21 -1.26
N GLY A 168 -1.65 -13.52 -1.05
CA GLY A 168 -0.39 -14.27 -1.16
C GLY A 168 0.43 -14.29 0.13
N ASP A 169 1.29 -15.31 0.28
CA ASP A 169 2.18 -15.44 1.44
C ASP A 169 3.06 -14.18 1.61
N ALA A 170 3.30 -13.81 2.87
CA ALA A 170 3.84 -12.52 3.32
C ALA A 170 5.25 -12.20 2.79
N SER A 171 5.93 -13.20 2.21
CA SER A 171 7.19 -13.07 1.49
C SER A 171 6.91 -13.08 -0.02
N LEU A 172 6.53 -11.92 -0.58
CA LEU A 172 6.55 -11.69 -2.04
C LEU A 172 7.98 -11.71 -2.64
N THR A 173 8.96 -12.22 -1.89
CA THR A 173 10.37 -12.31 -2.23
C THR A 173 10.73 -13.54 -3.07
N ASP A 174 9.84 -14.54 -3.18
CA ASP A 174 10.02 -15.74 -4.04
C ASP A 174 8.86 -15.95 -5.04
N ILE A 175 8.23 -14.85 -5.48
CA ILE A 175 6.87 -14.85 -6.03
C ILE A 175 6.77 -13.99 -7.31
N THR A 176 7.29 -14.47 -8.45
CA THR A 176 7.04 -13.80 -9.74
C THR A 176 5.61 -14.06 -10.24
N ASP A 177 5.12 -15.30 -10.11
CA ASP A 177 3.86 -15.70 -10.76
C ASP A 177 2.61 -15.20 -10.04
N LEU A 178 2.53 -15.33 -8.71
CA LEU A 178 1.37 -14.82 -7.96
C LEU A 178 1.34 -13.29 -7.97
N ARG A 179 2.51 -12.64 -7.93
CA ARG A 179 2.62 -11.19 -8.09
C ARG A 179 2.16 -10.76 -9.48
N LYS A 180 2.59 -11.46 -10.53
CA LYS A 180 2.12 -11.20 -11.89
C LYS A 180 0.60 -11.34 -11.99
N LYS A 181 0.02 -12.41 -11.44
CA LYS A 181 -1.44 -12.59 -11.38
C LYS A 181 -2.14 -11.44 -10.67
N TYR A 182 -1.59 -10.99 -9.54
CA TYR A 182 -2.11 -9.85 -8.80
C TYR A 182 -2.08 -8.55 -9.62
N ILE A 183 -0.96 -8.26 -10.27
CA ILE A 183 -0.83 -7.06 -11.13
C ILE A 183 -1.75 -7.15 -12.34
N ASP A 184 -1.82 -8.30 -13.01
CA ASP A 184 -2.73 -8.52 -14.15
C ASP A 184 -4.19 -8.31 -13.72
N ALA A 185 -4.56 -8.75 -12.52
CA ALA A 185 -5.89 -8.52 -11.95
C ALA A 185 -6.15 -7.04 -11.61
N LEU A 186 -5.14 -6.30 -11.13
CA LEU A 186 -5.23 -4.84 -10.94
C LEU A 186 -5.44 -4.12 -12.28
N HIS A 187 -4.69 -4.49 -13.33
CA HIS A 187 -4.83 -3.91 -14.66
C HIS A 187 -6.21 -4.19 -15.27
N ALA A 188 -6.78 -5.38 -15.06
CA ALA A 188 -8.15 -5.67 -15.47
C ALA A 188 -9.14 -4.73 -14.75
N ALA A 189 -8.96 -4.54 -13.44
CA ALA A 189 -9.78 -3.66 -12.62
C ALA A 189 -9.69 -2.17 -12.98
N ASP A 190 -8.63 -1.72 -13.66
CA ASP A 190 -8.52 -0.34 -14.17
C ASP A 190 -9.65 0.02 -15.14
N SER A 191 -10.22 -0.99 -15.82
CA SER A 191 -11.40 -0.82 -16.70
C SER A 191 -12.75 -0.86 -15.97
N GLY A 192 -12.73 -1.06 -14.65
CA GLY A 192 -13.92 -1.23 -13.81
C GLY A 192 -14.42 -2.68 -13.69
N ASP A 193 -13.74 -3.65 -14.33
CA ASP A 193 -14.01 -5.08 -14.15
C ASP A 193 -13.14 -5.67 -13.03
N TYR A 194 -13.77 -5.91 -11.87
CA TYR A 194 -13.10 -6.42 -10.68
C TYR A 194 -13.07 -7.96 -10.61
N THR A 195 -13.58 -8.65 -11.62
CA THR A 195 -13.78 -10.11 -11.59
C THR A 195 -12.49 -10.87 -11.26
N GLU A 196 -11.40 -10.55 -11.95
CA GLU A 196 -10.12 -11.24 -11.73
C GLU A 196 -9.49 -10.89 -10.39
N LEU A 197 -9.68 -9.66 -9.91
CA LEU A 197 -9.17 -9.24 -8.61
C LEU A 197 -9.95 -9.89 -7.46
N ILE A 198 -11.27 -10.02 -7.61
CA ILE A 198 -12.11 -10.79 -6.68
C ILE A 198 -11.64 -12.24 -6.62
N LYS A 199 -11.47 -12.90 -7.77
CA LYS A 199 -10.97 -14.29 -7.83
C LYS A 199 -9.62 -14.43 -7.13
N PHE A 200 -8.71 -13.49 -7.34
CA PHE A 200 -7.39 -13.50 -6.73
C PHE A 200 -7.46 -13.49 -5.20
N VAL A 201 -8.31 -12.63 -4.61
CA VAL A 201 -8.37 -12.45 -3.15
C VAL A 201 -9.19 -13.52 -2.42
N THR A 202 -9.84 -14.41 -3.15
CA THR A 202 -10.61 -15.56 -2.62
C THR A 202 -9.94 -16.91 -2.83
N ALA A 203 -8.73 -16.91 -3.42
CA ALA A 203 -7.99 -18.11 -3.78
C ALA A 203 -7.43 -18.89 -2.59
#